data_AF-A0A0P7ED84-F1
#
_entry.id   AF-A0A0P7ED84-F1
#
_cell.length_a   1.000
_cell.length_b   1.000
_cell.length_c   1.000
_cell.angle_alpha   90.00
_cell.angle_beta   90.00
_cell.angle_gamma   90.00
#
_symmetry.space_group_name_H-M   'P 1'
#
loop_
_entity.id
_entity.type
_entity.pdbx_description
1 polymer ?
#
loop_
_entity_poly.entity_id
_entity_poly.type
_entity_poly.pdbx_seq_one_letter_code
_entity_poly.pdbx_strand_id
1 'polypeptide(L)'
;MKKLVVFMSVLLACLFTTSCTTVLDKAHGYRGPIVVTIKTEDGSVSEFPFLIESVYTESCGHSSCGIDSGYRYLKTSYANEPITFPRERLDLLQANAYATILFKVTHPNYHYNVFTRGFAPTDADDPIYVTFTVKPFAEQMNKVAGWAEGPKQDMQKFAPDSREFKKADIRYRQARFNLGQMIARHITLTKTVYLPHFSESMQQRVIEKYQPIFKAWYYGVPETDCWDMVDCRKQILKPREAKYEGL
;
A
#
# COMPACT_ATOMS: atom_id res chain seq x y z
N MET A 1 29.36 55.08 34.32
CA MET A 1 29.60 53.64 34.55
C MET A 1 28.35 52.85 34.95
N LYS A 2 27.57 53.26 35.96
CA LYS A 2 26.34 52.52 36.38
C LYS A 2 25.30 52.27 35.27
N LYS A 3 25.05 53.23 34.36
CA LYS A 3 24.08 53.07 33.25
C LYS A 3 24.55 52.12 32.14
N LEU A 4 25.86 52.04 31.87
CA LEU A 4 26.45 51.15 30.85
C LEU A 4 26.39 49.69 31.29
N VAL A 5 26.64 49.45 32.60
CA VAL A 5 26.54 48.11 33.20
C VAL A 5 25.11 47.60 33.14
N VAL A 6 24.10 48.43 33.45
CA VAL A 6 22.68 48.03 33.36
C VAL A 6 22.28 47.73 31.91
N PHE A 7 22.72 48.54 30.94
CA PHE A 7 22.40 48.32 29.52
C PHE A 7 23.03 47.02 28.97
N MET A 8 24.30 46.76 29.30
CA MET A 8 24.96 45.49 28.97
C MET A 8 24.32 44.30 29.67
N SER A 9 23.88 44.45 30.93
CA SER A 9 23.20 43.38 31.69
C SER A 9 21.85 43.01 31.06
N VAL A 10 21.10 43.99 30.57
CA VAL A 10 19.81 43.78 29.87
C VAL A 10 20.03 43.16 28.50
N LEU A 11 21.05 43.59 27.74
CA LEU A 11 21.41 42.97 26.46
C LEU A 11 21.88 41.52 26.63
N LEU A 12 22.67 41.24 27.68
CA LEU A 12 23.10 39.88 28.01
C LEU A 12 21.91 39.02 28.46
N ALA A 13 20.98 39.57 29.26
CA ALA A 13 19.75 38.88 29.65
C ALA A 13 18.83 38.62 28.44
N CYS A 14 18.71 39.56 27.49
CA CYS A 14 17.99 39.36 26.23
C CYS A 14 18.66 38.29 25.34
N LEU A 15 20.00 38.25 25.29
CA LEU A 15 20.75 37.21 24.59
C LEU A 15 20.58 35.83 25.28
N PHE A 16 20.49 35.77 26.61
CA PHE A 16 20.25 34.52 27.35
C PHE A 16 18.79 34.05 27.29
N THR A 17 17.80 34.96 27.24
CA THR A 17 16.39 34.58 27.10
C THR A 17 16.01 34.22 25.66
N THR A 18 16.70 34.77 24.65
CA THR A 18 16.51 34.39 23.24
C THR A 18 17.37 33.19 22.80
N SER A 19 18.48 32.90 23.50
CA SER A 19 19.27 31.67 23.27
C SER A 19 18.71 30.44 23.97
N CYS A 20 17.91 30.59 25.04
CA CYS A 20 17.24 29.46 25.69
C CYS A 20 16.16 28.77 24.82
N THR A 21 15.68 29.41 23.75
CA THR A 21 14.72 28.80 22.81
C THR A 21 15.33 28.36 21.49
N THR A 22 16.62 28.66 21.24
CA THR A 22 17.26 28.41 19.93
C THR A 22 18.48 27.48 19.98
N VAL A 23 19.01 27.15 21.16
CA VAL A 23 20.25 26.34 21.29
C VAL A 23 20.00 24.89 21.77
N LEU A 24 18.75 24.53 22.01
CA LEU A 24 18.33 23.13 22.19
C LEU A 24 17.12 22.87 21.29
N ASP A 25 17.35 22.92 19.98
CA ASP A 25 16.55 22.09 19.07
C ASP A 25 16.82 20.64 19.48
N LYS A 26 16.05 20.17 20.47
CA LYS A 26 15.81 18.73 20.63
C LYS A 26 15.15 18.34 19.32
N ALA A 27 15.95 17.92 18.34
CA ALA A 27 15.43 17.31 17.14
C ALA A 27 14.37 16.30 17.59
N HIS A 28 13.11 16.61 17.30
CA HIS A 28 11.96 15.83 17.72
C HIS A 28 12.01 14.54 16.91
N GLY A 29 12.77 13.59 17.43
CA GLY A 29 13.31 12.49 16.65
C GLY A 29 12.55 11.21 16.91
N TYR A 30 11.84 10.78 15.88
CA TYR A 30 11.35 9.43 15.69
C TYR A 30 12.49 8.41 15.77
N ARG A 31 12.56 7.62 16.85
CA ARG A 31 13.68 6.67 17.03
C ARG A 31 13.24 5.25 17.40
N GLY A 32 12.12 5.09 18.11
CA GLY A 32 11.58 3.77 18.41
C GLY A 32 11.26 2.94 17.15
N PRO A 33 11.55 1.63 17.12
CA PRO A 33 11.25 0.78 15.98
C PRO A 33 9.75 0.52 15.84
N ILE A 34 9.31 0.05 14.68
CA ILE A 34 7.90 -0.28 14.44
C ILE A 34 7.74 -1.79 14.41
N VAL A 35 6.98 -2.32 15.35
CA VAL A 35 6.65 -3.74 15.40
C VAL A 35 5.35 -3.95 14.65
N VAL A 36 5.45 -4.58 13.47
CA VAL A 36 4.31 -4.86 12.60
C VAL A 36 3.82 -6.29 12.85
N THR A 37 2.50 -6.47 12.92
CA THR A 37 1.85 -7.79 12.92
C THR A 37 0.80 -7.83 11.81
N ILE A 38 0.82 -8.89 11.00
CA ILE A 38 -0.21 -9.12 9.98
C ILE A 38 -1.26 -10.08 10.54
N LYS A 39 -2.53 -9.67 10.52
CA LYS A 39 -3.68 -10.52 10.83
C LYS A 39 -4.46 -10.83 9.56
N THR A 40 -4.89 -12.07 9.42
CA THR A 40 -5.74 -12.52 8.32
C THR A 40 -7.20 -12.33 8.74
N GLU A 41 -8.03 -11.74 7.88
CA GLU A 41 -9.45 -11.47 8.21
C GLU A 41 -10.26 -12.77 8.38
N ASP A 42 -9.89 -13.80 7.61
CA ASP A 42 -10.48 -15.14 7.65
C ASP A 42 -9.92 -16.01 8.79
N GLY A 43 -8.98 -15.48 9.61
CA GLY A 43 -8.34 -16.20 10.71
C GLY A 43 -7.43 -17.34 10.27
N SER A 44 -7.17 -17.50 8.97
CA SER A 44 -6.33 -18.58 8.46
C SER A 44 -4.85 -18.35 8.77
N VAL A 45 -4.13 -19.43 9.06
CA VAL A 45 -2.67 -19.41 9.19
C VAL A 45 -2.08 -19.52 7.79
N SER A 46 -1.33 -18.50 7.37
CA SER A 46 -0.71 -18.51 6.05
C SER A 46 0.41 -19.54 5.97
N GLU A 47 0.39 -20.40 4.95
CA GLU A 47 1.47 -21.36 4.69
C GLU A 47 2.78 -20.67 4.27
N PHE A 48 2.67 -19.50 3.64
CA PHE A 48 3.81 -18.72 3.18
C PHE A 48 3.87 -17.37 3.89
N PRO A 49 5.08 -16.83 4.10
CA PRO A 49 5.22 -15.56 4.79
C PRO A 49 4.70 -14.40 3.93
N PHE A 50 4.25 -13.34 4.58
CA PHE A 50 3.97 -12.06 3.94
C PHE A 50 5.28 -11.35 3.61
N LEU A 51 5.32 -10.69 2.46
CA LEU A 51 6.34 -9.70 2.15
C LEU A 51 5.82 -8.32 2.59
N ILE A 52 6.57 -7.65 3.46
CA ILE A 52 6.18 -6.37 4.05
C ILE A 52 7.28 -5.35 3.74
N GLU A 53 6.92 -4.36 2.95
CA GLU A 53 7.78 -3.21 2.66
C GLU A 53 7.34 -2.03 3.52
N SER A 54 8.27 -1.43 4.28
CA SER A 54 8.10 -0.19 5.02
C SER A 54 8.87 0.92 4.31
N VAL A 55 8.17 1.98 3.90
CA VAL A 55 8.74 3.14 3.18
C VAL A 55 8.38 4.42 3.91
N TYR A 56 9.39 5.22 4.26
CA TYR A 56 9.14 6.58 4.71
C TYR A 56 8.74 7.48 3.53
N THR A 57 7.70 8.28 3.72
CA THR A 57 7.26 9.29 2.77
C THR A 57 7.03 10.61 3.50
N GLU A 58 7.56 11.70 2.99
CA GLU A 58 7.26 13.02 3.55
C GLU A 58 5.78 13.38 3.29
N SER A 59 5.03 13.64 4.35
CA SER A 59 3.69 14.22 4.23
C SER A 59 3.79 15.73 4.22
N CYS A 60 3.59 16.35 3.08
CA CYS A 60 3.22 17.75 2.99
C CYS A 60 1.69 17.82 3.08
N GLY A 61 1.18 18.92 3.64
CA GLY A 61 -0.26 19.17 3.74
C GLY A 61 -0.94 19.32 2.36
N HIS A 62 -2.01 20.13 2.31
CA HIS A 62 -2.91 20.29 1.16
C HIS A 62 -2.29 20.74 -0.18
N SER A 63 -0.98 21.00 -0.26
CA SER A 63 -0.29 21.40 -1.50
C SER A 63 0.89 20.48 -1.78
N SER A 64 0.72 19.60 -2.78
CA SER A 64 1.78 19.01 -3.63
C SER A 64 3.14 18.71 -2.99
N CYS A 65 3.44 17.43 -2.76
CA CYS A 65 4.76 16.96 -2.34
C CYS A 65 5.64 16.46 -3.48
N GLY A 66 6.93 16.75 -3.34
CA GLY A 66 8.01 16.08 -4.06
C GLY A 66 8.14 14.60 -3.70
N ILE A 67 8.72 13.86 -4.63
CA ILE A 67 8.72 12.41 -4.78
C ILE A 67 9.90 11.81 -3.97
N ASP A 68 10.13 12.27 -2.74
CA ASP A 68 11.25 11.77 -1.93
C ASP A 68 10.74 10.69 -0.96
N SER A 69 10.96 9.44 -1.38
CA SER A 69 10.94 8.30 -0.47
C SER A 69 12.26 8.29 0.29
N GLY A 70 12.21 8.31 1.62
CA GLY A 70 13.42 8.13 2.42
C GLY A 70 13.83 6.66 2.45
N TYR A 71 14.15 6.16 3.64
CA TYR A 71 14.54 4.76 3.79
C TYR A 71 13.43 3.78 3.37
N ARG A 72 13.88 2.61 2.91
CA ARG A 72 13.04 1.47 2.53
C ARG A 72 13.57 0.23 3.22
N TYR A 73 12.69 -0.42 3.98
CA TYR A 73 12.98 -1.70 4.59
C TYR A 73 12.03 -2.75 4.06
N LEU A 74 12.56 -3.93 3.80
CA LEU A 74 11.80 -5.06 3.32
C LEU A 74 12.05 -6.23 4.25
N LYS A 75 10.99 -6.80 4.80
CA LYS A 75 11.06 -7.97 5.67
C LYS A 75 9.94 -8.95 5.36
N THR A 76 10.13 -10.18 5.80
CA THR A 76 9.12 -11.23 5.70
C THR A 76 8.69 -11.66 7.11
N SER A 77 7.41 -12.02 7.26
CA SER A 77 6.87 -12.55 8.52
C SER A 77 5.64 -13.40 8.24
N TYR A 78 5.35 -14.39 9.08
CA TYR A 78 4.09 -15.13 9.01
C TYR A 78 2.94 -14.36 9.65
N ALA A 79 1.71 -14.80 9.39
CA ALA A 79 0.52 -14.27 10.06
C ALA A 79 0.68 -14.39 11.58
N ASN A 80 0.29 -13.34 12.30
CA ASN A 80 0.35 -13.23 13.76
C ASN A 80 1.76 -13.26 14.38
N GLU A 81 2.82 -13.27 13.56
CA GLU A 81 4.20 -13.14 14.04
C GLU A 81 4.66 -11.66 13.97
N PRO A 82 5.11 -11.07 15.09
CA PRO A 82 5.58 -9.70 15.11
C PRO A 82 6.93 -9.58 14.37
N ILE A 83 7.05 -8.55 13.53
CA ILE A 83 8.30 -8.22 12.84
C ILE A 83 8.69 -6.77 13.10
N THR A 84 9.90 -6.57 13.58
CA THR A 84 10.42 -5.25 13.94
C THR A 84 11.07 -4.59 12.74
N PHE A 85 10.56 -3.43 12.32
CA PHE A 85 11.18 -2.55 11.36
C PHE A 85 11.99 -1.47 12.07
N PRO A 86 13.26 -1.27 11.70
CA PRO A 86 13.98 -0.10 12.16
C PRO A 86 13.30 1.16 11.63
N ARG A 87 13.48 2.25 12.36
CA ARG A 87 13.04 3.58 11.94
C ARG A 87 14.24 4.50 12.02
N GLU A 88 14.64 5.04 10.88
CA GLU A 88 15.72 6.01 10.87
C GLU A 88 15.25 7.30 11.51
N ARG A 89 16.19 7.99 12.14
CA ARG A 89 15.96 9.32 12.68
C ARG A 89 15.58 10.25 11.55
N LEU A 90 14.41 10.87 11.68
CA LEU A 90 13.95 11.94 10.80
C LEU A 90 14.12 13.26 11.54
N ASP A 91 14.98 14.13 11.01
CA ASP A 91 15.15 15.48 11.54
C ASP A 91 14.04 16.38 10.97
N LEU A 92 12.84 16.29 11.56
CA LEU A 92 11.71 17.11 11.11
C LEU A 92 11.85 18.55 11.61
N LEU A 93 11.61 19.50 10.71
CA LEU A 93 11.71 20.95 10.96
C LEU A 93 10.64 21.51 11.92
N GLN A 94 9.62 20.72 12.28
CA GLN A 94 8.53 21.14 13.15
C GLN A 94 8.28 20.10 14.24
N ALA A 95 8.12 20.56 15.49
CA ALA A 95 7.88 19.72 16.67
C ALA A 95 6.61 18.84 16.61
N ASN A 96 5.65 19.19 15.75
CA ASN A 96 4.38 18.46 15.56
C ASN A 96 4.27 17.75 14.20
N ALA A 97 5.34 17.73 13.39
CA ALA A 97 5.27 17.07 12.09
C ALA A 97 5.24 15.55 12.31
N TYR A 98 4.35 14.84 11.62
CA TYR A 98 4.20 13.37 11.67
C TYR A 98 5.15 12.71 10.66
N ALA A 99 5.78 11.60 11.05
CA ALA A 99 6.44 10.73 10.08
C ALA A 99 5.38 9.85 9.42
N THR A 100 5.16 10.04 8.11
CA THR A 100 4.25 9.16 7.36
C THR A 100 5.04 7.99 6.80
N ILE A 101 4.58 6.78 7.11
CA ILE A 101 5.18 5.54 6.62
C ILE A 101 4.11 4.73 5.89
N LEU A 102 4.46 4.29 4.69
CA LEU A 102 3.69 3.37 3.87
C LEU A 102 4.16 1.96 4.12
N PHE A 103 3.23 1.07 4.45
CA PHE A 103 3.46 -0.37 4.51
C PHE A 103 2.79 -1.04 3.33
N LYS A 104 3.56 -1.64 2.43
CA LYS A 104 3.02 -2.47 1.35
C LYS A 104 3.10 -3.93 1.78
N VAL A 105 1.97 -4.61 1.77
CA VAL A 105 1.86 -6.01 2.17
C VAL A 105 1.47 -6.84 0.95
N THR A 106 2.34 -7.78 0.59
CA THR A 106 2.18 -8.64 -0.59
C THR A 106 2.16 -10.10 -0.18
N HIS A 107 1.18 -10.86 -0.69
CA HIS A 107 1.08 -12.30 -0.52
C HIS A 107 0.24 -12.92 -1.66
N PRO A 108 0.53 -14.13 -2.15
CA PRO A 108 -0.22 -14.75 -3.26
C PRO A 108 -1.71 -14.96 -2.97
N ASN A 109 -2.10 -15.19 -1.71
CA ASN A 109 -3.49 -15.47 -1.31
C ASN A 109 -4.28 -14.25 -0.79
N TYR A 110 -3.62 -13.14 -0.46
CA TYR A 110 -4.29 -11.98 0.15
C TYR A 110 -4.16 -10.77 -0.75
N HIS A 111 -5.16 -9.89 -0.71
CA HIS A 111 -5.14 -8.67 -1.50
C HIS A 111 -3.91 -7.82 -1.18
N TYR A 112 -3.22 -7.34 -2.23
CA TYR A 112 -2.17 -6.35 -2.09
C TYR A 112 -2.73 -5.10 -1.43
N ASN A 113 -2.18 -4.73 -0.27
CA ASN A 113 -2.64 -3.56 0.49
C ASN A 113 -1.48 -2.59 0.72
N VAL A 114 -1.78 -1.30 0.63
CA VAL A 114 -0.89 -0.22 1.05
C VAL A 114 -1.52 0.45 2.25
N PHE A 115 -0.87 0.33 3.40
CA PHE A 115 -1.32 0.95 4.64
C PHE A 115 -0.48 2.18 4.94
N THR A 116 -1.12 3.34 4.96
CA THR A 116 -0.49 4.59 5.40
C THR A 116 -0.67 4.74 6.90
N ARG A 117 0.42 5.04 7.61
CA ARG A 117 0.41 5.37 9.05
C ARG A 117 1.23 6.62 9.31
N GLY A 118 0.61 7.61 9.94
CA GLY A 118 1.32 8.74 10.53
C GLY A 118 1.70 8.37 11.97
N PHE A 119 2.97 8.55 12.31
CA PHE A 119 3.46 8.38 13.67
C PHE A 119 3.81 9.75 14.24
N ALA A 120 3.40 10.03 15.47
CA ALA A 120 3.78 11.23 16.22
C ALA A 120 5.17 11.04 16.85
N PRO A 121 5.91 12.11 17.17
CA PRO A 121 7.20 11.99 17.83
C PRO A 121 7.04 11.20 19.14
N THR A 122 7.92 10.24 19.37
CA THR A 122 7.93 9.39 20.57
C THR A 122 9.27 9.54 21.28
N ASP A 123 9.33 9.11 22.54
CA ASP A 123 10.63 8.89 23.19
C ASP A 123 11.47 7.89 22.38
N ALA A 124 12.78 8.00 22.58
CA ALA A 124 13.75 7.53 21.60
C ALA A 124 13.72 6.01 21.37
N ASP A 125 13.30 5.23 22.36
CA ASP A 125 13.58 3.80 22.37
C ASP A 125 12.31 2.92 22.42
N ASP A 126 11.12 3.52 22.55
CA ASP A 126 9.87 2.77 22.72
C ASP A 126 9.36 2.18 21.40
N PRO A 127 9.12 0.85 21.31
CA PRO A 127 8.56 0.23 20.12
C PRO A 127 7.11 0.65 19.88
N ILE A 128 6.79 0.97 18.62
CA ILE A 128 5.43 1.28 18.19
C ILE A 128 4.81 0.02 17.57
N TYR A 129 3.72 -0.47 18.16
CA TYR A 129 3.04 -1.67 17.68
C TYR A 129 1.93 -1.31 16.69
N VAL A 130 1.94 -1.95 15.53
CA VAL A 130 0.91 -1.77 14.51
C VAL A 130 0.45 -3.13 14.01
N THR A 131 -0.87 -3.28 13.91
CA THR A 131 -1.50 -4.46 13.30
C THR A 131 -2.18 -4.07 12.01
N PHE A 132 -1.95 -4.86 10.95
CA PHE A 132 -2.65 -4.74 9.68
C PHE A 132 -3.50 -5.99 9.44
N THR A 133 -4.78 -5.78 9.17
CA THR A 133 -5.69 -6.85 8.75
C THR A 133 -5.69 -6.96 7.23
N VAL A 134 -5.40 -8.15 6.69
CA VAL A 134 -5.42 -8.45 5.26
C VAL A 134 -6.58 -9.36 4.90
N LYS A 135 -7.19 -9.11 3.73
CA LYS A 135 -8.34 -9.86 3.23
C LYS A 135 -7.91 -10.86 2.17
N PRO A 136 -8.51 -12.07 2.12
CA PRO A 136 -8.29 -13.00 1.02
C PRO A 136 -8.54 -12.33 -0.34
N PHE A 137 -7.68 -12.59 -1.31
CA PHE A 137 -7.82 -11.97 -2.64
C PHE A 137 -9.12 -12.40 -3.32
N ALA A 138 -9.58 -13.64 -3.07
CA ALA A 138 -10.84 -14.15 -3.60
C ALA A 138 -12.07 -13.32 -3.15
N GLU A 139 -12.10 -12.85 -1.91
CA GLU A 139 -13.19 -11.99 -1.44
C GLU A 139 -13.19 -10.64 -2.16
N GLN A 140 -12.01 -10.07 -2.38
CA GLN A 140 -11.88 -8.83 -3.13
C GLN A 140 -12.28 -9.02 -4.60
N MET A 141 -11.94 -10.16 -5.23
CA MET A 141 -12.44 -10.52 -6.56
C MET A 141 -13.97 -10.59 -6.60
N ASN A 142 -14.59 -11.27 -5.64
CA ASN A 142 -16.06 -11.39 -5.57
C ASN A 142 -16.73 -10.01 -5.42
N LYS A 143 -16.17 -9.14 -4.58
CA LYS A 143 -16.66 -7.77 -4.42
C LYS A 143 -16.62 -6.98 -5.73
N VAL A 144 -15.50 -7.04 -6.46
CA VAL A 144 -15.34 -6.30 -7.74
C VAL A 144 -16.21 -6.92 -8.83
N ALA A 145 -16.35 -8.26 -8.87
CA ALA A 145 -17.27 -8.94 -9.77
C ALA A 145 -18.72 -8.48 -9.56
N GLY A 146 -19.14 -8.32 -8.30
CA GLY A 146 -20.47 -7.83 -7.93
C GLY A 146 -20.80 -6.42 -8.46
N TRP A 147 -19.80 -5.57 -8.72
CA TRP A 147 -20.04 -4.24 -9.29
C TRP A 147 -20.68 -4.26 -10.68
N ALA A 148 -20.54 -5.37 -11.40
CA ALA A 148 -21.14 -5.55 -12.71
C ALA A 148 -22.64 -5.94 -12.65
N GLU A 149 -23.15 -6.42 -11.51
CA GLU A 149 -24.50 -6.97 -11.40
C GLU A 149 -25.60 -5.92 -11.61
N GLY A 150 -25.51 -4.79 -10.90
CA GLY A 150 -26.47 -3.69 -11.04
C GLY A 150 -26.55 -3.15 -12.48
N PRO A 151 -25.42 -2.73 -13.09
CA PRO A 151 -25.39 -2.31 -14.48
C PRO A 151 -25.91 -3.36 -15.46
N LYS A 152 -25.64 -4.65 -15.23
CA LYS A 152 -26.18 -5.74 -16.06
C LYS A 152 -27.70 -5.82 -15.97
N GLN A 153 -28.27 -5.67 -14.78
CA GLN A 153 -29.73 -5.62 -14.59
C GLN A 153 -30.35 -4.39 -15.24
N ASP A 154 -29.69 -3.22 -15.16
CA ASP A 154 -30.15 -2.00 -15.80
C ASP A 154 -30.18 -2.15 -17.33
N MET A 155 -29.15 -2.75 -17.93
CA MET A 155 -29.13 -3.06 -19.37
C MET A 155 -30.31 -3.96 -19.81
N GLN A 156 -30.82 -4.83 -18.93
CA GLN A 156 -31.97 -5.68 -19.23
C GLN A 156 -33.30 -4.92 -19.18
N LYS A 157 -33.36 -3.78 -18.47
CA LYS A 157 -34.58 -2.98 -18.28
C LYS A 157 -34.79 -1.92 -19.37
N PHE A 158 -33.72 -1.45 -20.00
CA PHE A 158 -33.76 -0.35 -20.96
C PHE A 158 -33.58 -0.82 -22.41
N ALA A 159 -34.16 -0.08 -23.36
CA ALA A 159 -33.99 -0.37 -24.79
C ALA A 159 -32.52 -0.16 -25.21
N PRO A 160 -31.93 -1.04 -26.05
CA PRO A 160 -30.50 -0.98 -26.41
C PRO A 160 -30.01 0.36 -26.99
N ASP A 161 -30.88 1.12 -27.63
CA ASP A 161 -30.59 2.41 -28.24
C ASP A 161 -30.71 3.60 -27.27
N SER A 162 -31.34 3.37 -26.11
CA SER A 162 -31.57 4.38 -25.07
C SER A 162 -30.28 4.88 -24.43
N ARG A 163 -30.35 6.08 -23.86
CA ARG A 163 -29.23 6.69 -23.13
C ARG A 163 -28.91 5.90 -21.86
N GLU A 164 -29.94 5.41 -21.18
CA GLU A 164 -29.86 4.64 -19.94
C GLU A 164 -29.14 3.31 -20.18
N PHE A 165 -29.50 2.60 -21.25
CA PHE A 165 -28.79 1.37 -21.65
C PHE A 165 -27.30 1.64 -21.89
N LYS A 166 -26.98 2.67 -22.69
CA LYS A 166 -25.57 3.03 -22.99
C LYS A 166 -24.78 3.36 -21.73
N LYS A 167 -25.40 4.06 -20.77
CA LYS A 167 -24.77 4.38 -19.47
C LYS A 167 -24.54 3.12 -18.62
N ALA A 168 -25.52 2.22 -18.59
CA ALA A 168 -25.40 0.95 -17.88
C ALA A 168 -24.32 0.04 -18.50
N ASP A 169 -24.28 -0.04 -19.83
CA ASP A 169 -23.27 -0.79 -20.59
C ASP A 169 -21.84 -0.29 -20.31
N ILE A 170 -21.61 1.02 -20.27
CA ILE A 170 -20.30 1.59 -19.88
C ILE A 170 -19.92 1.17 -18.45
N ARG A 171 -20.85 1.26 -17.50
CA ARG A 171 -20.59 0.87 -16.10
C ARG A 171 -20.33 -0.63 -15.96
N TYR A 172 -21.08 -1.46 -16.66
CA TYR A 172 -20.88 -2.91 -16.71
C TYR A 172 -19.47 -3.24 -17.20
N ARG A 173 -19.07 -2.65 -18.34
CA ARG A 173 -17.74 -2.87 -18.92
C ARG A 173 -16.61 -2.38 -18.03
N GLN A 174 -16.77 -1.21 -17.41
CA GLN A 174 -15.79 -0.71 -16.45
C GLN A 174 -15.60 -1.68 -15.27
N ALA A 175 -16.69 -2.19 -14.70
CA ALA A 175 -16.63 -3.14 -13.59
C ALA A 175 -15.91 -4.43 -13.99
N ARG A 176 -16.23 -4.97 -15.17
CA ARG A 176 -15.58 -6.15 -15.74
C ARG A 176 -14.09 -5.93 -16.04
N PHE A 177 -13.74 -4.80 -16.65
CA PHE A 177 -12.36 -4.42 -16.91
C PHE A 177 -11.54 -4.28 -15.62
N ASN A 178 -12.11 -3.66 -14.59
CA ASN A 178 -11.47 -3.52 -13.28
C ASN A 178 -11.19 -4.89 -12.63
N LEU A 179 -12.09 -5.86 -12.77
CA LEU A 179 -11.86 -7.23 -12.29
C LEU A 179 -10.67 -7.87 -13.00
N GLY A 180 -10.63 -7.78 -14.33
CA GLY A 180 -9.53 -8.31 -15.15
C GLY A 180 -8.18 -7.70 -14.78
N GLN A 181 -8.12 -6.37 -14.71
CA GLN A 181 -6.92 -5.62 -14.30
C GLN A 181 -6.45 -5.97 -12.89
N MET A 182 -7.38 -6.16 -11.95
CA MET A 182 -7.04 -6.53 -10.58
C MET A 182 -6.39 -7.92 -10.51
N ILE A 183 -6.93 -8.90 -11.23
CA ILE A 183 -6.37 -10.26 -11.33
C ILE A 183 -4.98 -10.21 -11.99
N ALA A 184 -4.86 -9.54 -13.14
CA ALA A 184 -3.60 -9.41 -13.86
C ALA A 184 -2.52 -8.77 -12.97
N ARG A 185 -2.85 -7.66 -12.30
CA ARG A 185 -1.93 -6.99 -11.37
C ARG A 185 -1.52 -7.88 -10.21
N HIS A 186 -2.42 -8.66 -9.63
CA HIS A 186 -2.12 -9.55 -8.51
C HIS A 186 -1.16 -10.68 -8.91
N ILE A 187 -1.37 -11.26 -10.08
CA ILE A 187 -0.46 -12.25 -10.68
C ILE A 187 0.92 -11.60 -10.91
N THR A 188 0.96 -10.44 -11.55
CA THR A 188 2.22 -9.72 -11.83
C THR A 188 2.98 -9.39 -10.55
N LEU A 189 2.32 -8.83 -9.52
CA LEU A 189 2.98 -8.53 -8.24
C LEU A 189 3.51 -9.79 -7.57
N THR A 190 2.79 -10.91 -7.67
CA THR A 190 3.29 -12.18 -7.12
C THR A 190 4.55 -12.63 -7.86
N LYS A 191 4.53 -12.58 -9.19
CA LYS A 191 5.65 -12.98 -10.06
C LYS A 191 6.88 -12.08 -9.92
N THR A 192 6.69 -10.76 -9.97
CA THR A 192 7.80 -9.80 -10.12
C THR A 192 8.24 -9.16 -8.81
N VAL A 193 7.40 -9.18 -7.78
CA VAL A 193 7.72 -8.61 -6.46
C VAL A 193 7.82 -9.69 -5.41
N TYR A 194 6.84 -10.58 -5.27
CA TYR A 194 6.84 -11.55 -4.17
C TYR A 194 7.89 -12.65 -4.32
N LEU A 195 7.85 -13.41 -5.42
CA LEU A 195 8.73 -14.57 -5.63
C LEU A 195 10.23 -14.26 -5.54
N PRO A 196 10.75 -13.17 -6.14
CA PRO A 196 12.19 -12.91 -6.16
C PRO A 196 12.84 -12.72 -4.78
N HIS A 197 12.06 -12.53 -3.71
CA HIS A 197 12.58 -12.38 -2.35
C HIS A 197 12.77 -13.71 -1.59
N PHE A 198 12.43 -14.84 -2.20
CA PHE A 198 12.54 -16.16 -1.57
C PHE A 198 13.58 -17.03 -2.26
N SER A 199 14.06 -18.06 -1.56
CA SER A 199 14.93 -19.08 -2.16
C SER A 199 14.21 -19.84 -3.27
N GLU A 200 14.96 -20.40 -4.22
CA GLU A 200 14.39 -21.20 -5.33
C GLU A 200 13.46 -22.31 -4.84
N SER A 201 13.83 -23.00 -3.75
CA SER A 201 12.97 -24.03 -3.14
C SER A 201 11.63 -23.48 -2.65
N MET A 202 11.63 -22.29 -2.04
CA MET A 202 10.40 -21.65 -1.60
C MET A 202 9.58 -21.13 -2.78
N GLN A 203 10.24 -20.54 -3.78
CA GLN A 203 9.59 -20.10 -5.02
C GLN A 203 8.87 -21.27 -5.68
N GLN A 204 9.52 -22.44 -5.82
CA GLN A 204 8.92 -23.63 -6.39
C GLN A 204 7.67 -24.09 -5.62
N ARG A 205 7.71 -24.10 -4.29
CA ARG A 205 6.53 -24.43 -3.45
C ARG A 205 5.37 -23.45 -3.64
N VAL A 206 5.67 -22.15 -3.74
CA VAL A 206 4.67 -21.11 -4.00
C VAL A 206 4.06 -21.30 -5.41
N ILE A 207 4.90 -21.53 -6.42
CA ILE A 207 4.48 -21.78 -7.80
C ILE A 207 3.58 -23.01 -7.86
N GLU A 208 3.99 -24.14 -7.27
CA GLU A 208 3.20 -25.38 -7.25
C GLU A 208 1.81 -25.19 -6.64
N LYS A 209 1.72 -24.42 -5.54
CA LYS A 209 0.43 -24.14 -4.89
C LYS A 209 -0.45 -23.18 -5.71
N TYR A 210 0.10 -22.05 -6.15
CA TYR A 210 -0.70 -20.94 -6.67
C TYR A 210 -0.81 -20.88 -8.18
N GLN A 211 0.10 -21.48 -8.94
CA GLN A 211 0.01 -21.54 -10.41
C GLN A 211 -1.33 -22.10 -10.91
N PRO A 212 -1.86 -23.24 -10.43
CA PRO A 212 -3.16 -23.73 -10.91
C PRO A 212 -4.31 -22.76 -10.56
N ILE A 213 -4.25 -22.11 -9.40
CA ILE A 213 -5.25 -21.14 -8.95
C ILE A 213 -5.23 -19.89 -9.84
N PHE A 214 -4.03 -19.33 -10.07
CA PHE A 214 -3.85 -18.12 -10.86
C PHE A 214 -4.17 -18.36 -12.33
N LYS A 215 -3.83 -19.54 -12.86
CA LYS A 215 -4.24 -19.97 -14.20
C LYS A 215 -5.77 -20.00 -14.32
N ALA A 216 -6.48 -20.55 -13.33
CA ALA A 216 -7.94 -20.58 -13.34
C ALA A 216 -8.54 -19.16 -13.30
N TRP A 217 -8.00 -18.26 -12.48
CA TRP A 217 -8.44 -16.86 -12.43
C TRP A 217 -8.17 -16.11 -13.74
N TYR A 218 -6.96 -16.26 -14.29
CA TYR A 218 -6.56 -15.62 -15.55
C TYR A 218 -7.50 -16.02 -16.69
N TYR A 219 -7.78 -17.31 -16.85
CA TYR A 219 -8.65 -17.78 -17.94
C TYR A 219 -10.15 -17.57 -17.66
N GLY A 220 -10.57 -17.57 -16.40
CA GLY A 220 -11.98 -17.39 -16.00
C GLY A 220 -12.53 -15.97 -16.22
N VAL A 221 -11.66 -14.97 -16.36
CA VAL A 221 -12.05 -13.57 -16.62
C VAL A 221 -11.42 -13.12 -17.95
N PRO A 222 -12.19 -13.00 -19.05
CA PRO A 222 -11.67 -12.57 -20.36
C PRO A 222 -10.90 -11.25 -20.32
N GLU A 223 -11.33 -10.34 -19.44
CA GLU A 223 -10.80 -8.98 -19.33
C GLU A 223 -9.38 -8.90 -18.72
N THR A 224 -8.82 -10.03 -18.24
CA THR A 224 -7.45 -10.05 -17.71
C THR A 224 -6.38 -9.81 -18.78
N ASP A 225 -6.72 -10.05 -20.05
CA ASP A 225 -5.81 -9.87 -21.20
C ASP A 225 -6.02 -8.52 -21.91
N CYS A 226 -6.86 -7.64 -21.34
CA CYS A 226 -7.16 -6.36 -21.94
C CYS A 226 -6.14 -5.28 -21.54
N TRP A 227 -5.68 -4.49 -22.51
CA TRP A 227 -4.72 -3.39 -22.27
C TRP A 227 -5.40 -2.08 -21.86
N ASP A 228 -6.56 -1.78 -22.43
CA ASP A 228 -7.37 -0.63 -22.08
C ASP A 228 -8.86 -0.97 -22.16
N MET A 229 -9.68 -0.18 -21.48
CA MET A 229 -11.12 -0.42 -21.39
C MET A 229 -11.85 -0.26 -22.73
N VAL A 230 -11.36 0.61 -23.62
CA VAL A 230 -12.02 0.98 -24.88
C VAL A 230 -11.90 -0.18 -25.88
N ASP A 231 -10.70 -0.73 -26.02
CA ASP A 231 -10.41 -1.83 -26.93
C ASP A 231 -10.69 -3.20 -26.30
N CYS A 232 -10.82 -3.30 -24.98
CA CYS A 232 -11.15 -4.56 -24.28
C CYS A 232 -12.37 -5.25 -24.90
N ARG A 233 -13.41 -4.49 -25.28
CA ARG A 233 -14.61 -5.04 -25.93
C ARG A 233 -14.29 -5.83 -27.20
N LYS A 234 -13.34 -5.35 -28.01
CA LYS A 234 -12.92 -6.02 -29.25
C LYS A 234 -11.97 -7.17 -28.95
N GLN A 235 -11.09 -6.99 -27.96
CA GLN A 235 -10.09 -7.98 -27.56
C GLN A 235 -10.74 -9.27 -27.02
N ILE A 236 -11.75 -9.17 -26.15
CA ILE A 236 -12.42 -10.36 -25.57
C ILE A 236 -13.21 -11.19 -26.58
N LEU A 237 -13.48 -10.66 -27.77
CA LEU A 237 -14.16 -11.38 -28.86
C LEU A 237 -13.20 -12.22 -29.71
N LYS A 238 -11.89 -11.98 -29.59
CA LYS A 238 -10.85 -12.72 -30.29
C LYS A 238 -10.31 -13.81 -29.37
N PRO A 239 -9.69 -14.86 -29.93
CA PRO A 239 -8.81 -15.72 -29.14
C PRO A 239 -7.77 -14.86 -28.41
N ARG A 240 -7.44 -15.25 -27.17
CA ARG A 240 -6.41 -14.55 -26.38
C ARG A 240 -5.10 -14.50 -27.15
N GLU A 241 -4.51 -13.32 -27.22
CA GLU A 241 -3.22 -13.11 -27.87
C GLU A 241 -2.10 -13.55 -26.93
N ALA A 242 -2.21 -13.24 -25.63
CA ALA A 242 -1.26 -13.70 -24.63
C ALA A 242 -1.68 -15.04 -24.02
N LYS A 243 -0.70 -15.92 -23.83
CA LYS A 243 -0.86 -17.11 -22.98
C LYS A 243 -0.50 -16.75 -21.55
N TYR A 244 -1.10 -17.45 -20.59
CA TYR A 244 -0.67 -17.35 -19.21
C TYR A 244 0.78 -17.85 -19.10
N GLU A 245 1.70 -16.95 -18.78
CA GLU A 245 3.15 -17.21 -18.72
C GLU A 245 3.62 -17.81 -17.39
N GLY A 246 2.69 -18.33 -16.57
CA GLY A 246 3.02 -18.87 -15.25
C GLY A 246 3.40 -17.80 -14.22
N LEU A 247 3.73 -18.31 -13.03
CA LEU A 247 4.36 -17.55 -11.95
C LEU A 247 5.88 -17.62 -12.08
#